data_AF-A0A929N038-F1
#
_entry.id   AF-A0A929N038-F1
#
_cell.length_a   1.000
_cell.length_b   1.000
_cell.length_c   1.000
_cell.angle_alpha   90.00
_cell.angle_beta   90.00
_cell.angle_gamma   90.00
#
_symmetry.space_group_name_H-M   'P 1'
#
loop_
_entity.id
_entity.type
_entity.pdbx_description
1 polymer ?
#
loop_
_entity_poly.entity_id
_entity_poly.type
_entity_poly.pdbx_seq_one_letter_code
_entity_poly.pdbx_strand_id
1 'polypeptide(L)'
;MRDEEAQWRGAGAGAPRALGAMAVCAAAGFALYLAFPPVGWWWTAVPALAVLVACVDRARMGRALLNTTAFGVAFWTPLIPWVVVSTRTPLAWVALVVSQVLFLSLWSLSVSLMRVWSWTRSPVGQALGCALAWTGVEQARSAFPWSGFPWGTVALPQVDSPLGRLAPYGGVALVSFAVMAVAVLV
;
A
#
# COMPACT_ATOMS: atom_id res chain seq x y z
N MET A 1 -23.46 -34.98 -14.46
CA MET A 1 -22.41 -34.99 -15.50
C MET A 1 -22.23 -33.65 -16.21
N ARG A 2 -23.26 -32.98 -16.76
CA ARG A 2 -23.09 -31.64 -17.39
C ARG A 2 -22.75 -30.51 -16.39
N ASP A 3 -23.17 -30.64 -15.13
CA ASP A 3 -22.97 -29.60 -14.12
C ASP A 3 -21.54 -29.60 -13.52
N GLU A 4 -20.85 -30.75 -13.56
CA GLU A 4 -19.49 -30.90 -13.04
C GLU A 4 -18.46 -30.24 -13.98
N GLU A 5 -18.65 -30.35 -15.29
CA GLU A 5 -17.75 -29.73 -16.29
C GLU A 5 -17.80 -28.19 -16.27
N ALA A 6 -18.95 -27.60 -15.93
CA ALA A 6 -19.09 -26.15 -15.75
C ALA A 6 -18.32 -25.64 -14.52
N GLN A 7 -18.25 -26.44 -13.45
CA GLN A 7 -17.53 -26.14 -12.22
C GLN A 7 -16.00 -26.11 -12.43
N TRP A 8 -15.46 -26.99 -13.29
CA TRP A 8 -14.02 -27.02 -13.63
C TRP A 8 -13.58 -25.88 -14.56
N ARG A 9 -14.43 -25.43 -15.49
CA ARG A 9 -14.11 -24.31 -16.39
C ARG A 9 -14.11 -22.94 -15.70
N GLY A 10 -14.90 -22.77 -14.63
CA GLY A 10 -14.94 -21.53 -13.83
C GLY A 10 -13.70 -21.31 -12.95
N ALA A 11 -13.03 -22.38 -12.51
CA ALA A 11 -11.87 -22.30 -11.62
C ALA A 11 -10.60 -21.76 -12.30
N GLY A 12 -10.41 -22.04 -13.60
CA GLY A 12 -9.20 -21.66 -14.35
C GLY A 12 -9.20 -20.23 -14.91
N ALA A 13 -10.37 -19.64 -15.17
CA ALA A 13 -10.47 -18.33 -15.83
C ALA A 13 -10.16 -17.11 -14.92
N GLY A 14 -10.08 -17.34 -13.60
CA GLY A 14 -9.77 -16.33 -12.60
C GLY A 14 -8.28 -16.14 -12.31
N ALA A 15 -7.48 -17.21 -12.44
CA ALA A 15 -6.05 -17.22 -12.15
C ALA A 15 -5.22 -16.25 -13.02
N PRO A 16 -5.36 -16.20 -14.36
CA PRO A 16 -4.59 -15.27 -15.19
C PRO A 16 -4.95 -13.80 -14.91
N ARG A 17 -6.21 -13.51 -14.57
CA ARG A 17 -6.64 -12.16 -14.16
C ARG A 17 -6.10 -11.77 -12.78
N ALA A 18 -5.99 -12.74 -11.87
CA ALA A 18 -5.39 -12.52 -10.55
C ALA A 18 -3.88 -12.26 -10.67
N LEU A 19 -3.17 -13.04 -11.48
CA LEU A 19 -1.74 -12.85 -11.76
C LEU A 19 -1.48 -11.48 -12.43
N GLY A 20 -2.33 -11.10 -13.39
CA GLY A 20 -2.26 -9.77 -14.00
C GLY A 20 -2.43 -8.65 -12.99
N ALA A 21 -3.41 -8.75 -12.08
CA ALA A 21 -3.61 -7.77 -11.01
C ALA A 21 -2.41 -7.72 -10.04
N MET A 22 -1.85 -8.87 -9.65
CA MET A 22 -0.67 -8.92 -8.81
C MET A 22 0.55 -8.26 -9.47
N ALA A 23 0.76 -8.48 -10.77
CA ALA A 23 1.84 -7.85 -11.52
C ALA A 23 1.66 -6.32 -11.57
N VAL A 24 0.43 -5.84 -11.78
CA VAL A 24 0.10 -4.41 -11.73
C VAL A 24 0.36 -3.83 -10.33
N CYS A 25 -0.03 -4.53 -9.26
CA CYS A 25 0.25 -4.09 -7.90
C CYS A 25 1.75 -4.08 -7.57
N ALA A 26 2.50 -5.08 -8.03
CA ALA A 26 3.96 -5.10 -7.87
C ALA A 26 4.62 -3.93 -8.62
N ALA A 27 4.20 -3.65 -9.85
CA ALA A 27 4.67 -2.50 -10.62
C ALA A 27 4.34 -1.17 -9.91
N ALA A 28 3.14 -1.04 -9.32
CA ALA A 28 2.77 0.11 -8.53
C ALA A 28 3.61 0.24 -7.24
N GLY A 29 3.90 -0.86 -6.55
CA GLY A 29 4.77 -0.86 -5.37
C GLY A 29 6.20 -0.42 -5.71
N PHE A 30 6.72 -0.90 -6.84
CA PHE A 30 8.00 -0.44 -7.37
C PHE A 30 7.95 1.03 -7.79
N ALA A 31 6.86 1.49 -8.39
CA ALA A 31 6.66 2.91 -8.73
C ALA A 31 6.64 3.80 -7.47
N LEU A 32 6.07 3.33 -6.35
CA LEU A 32 6.17 4.03 -5.07
C LEU A 32 7.62 4.11 -4.59
N TYR A 33 8.42 3.05 -4.77
CA TYR A 33 9.86 3.08 -4.45
C TYR A 33 10.60 4.18 -5.23
N LEU A 34 10.24 4.44 -6.50
CA LEU A 34 10.85 5.52 -7.30
C LEU A 34 10.61 6.93 -6.72
N ALA A 35 9.63 7.09 -5.83
CA ALA A 35 9.45 8.35 -5.11
C ALA A 35 10.59 8.62 -4.12
N PHE A 36 11.26 7.58 -3.64
CA PHE A 36 12.34 7.67 -2.66
C PHE A 36 13.72 7.80 -3.35
N PRO A 37 14.76 8.25 -2.61
CA PRO A 37 16.12 8.22 -3.10
C PRO A 37 16.55 6.80 -3.53
N PRO A 38 17.36 6.68 -4.61
CA PRO A 38 18.08 7.76 -5.30
C PRO A 38 17.27 8.52 -6.38
N VAL A 39 16.07 8.06 -6.74
CA VAL A 39 15.31 8.62 -7.88
C VAL A 39 14.55 9.89 -7.49
N GLY A 40 13.83 9.87 -6.37
CA GLY A 40 13.20 11.08 -5.82
C GLY A 40 12.00 11.62 -6.62
N TRP A 41 11.36 10.81 -7.47
CA TRP A 41 10.21 11.23 -8.25
C TRP A 41 8.94 11.24 -7.40
N TRP A 42 8.82 12.24 -6.51
CA TRP A 42 7.73 12.36 -5.52
C TRP A 42 6.33 12.14 -6.08
N TRP A 43 6.10 12.49 -7.35
CA TRP A 43 4.81 12.40 -8.02
C TRP A 43 4.40 10.95 -8.30
N THR A 44 5.31 9.98 -8.33
CA THR A 44 4.97 8.56 -8.55
C THR A 44 4.21 7.95 -7.36
N ALA A 45 4.30 8.56 -6.18
CA ALA A 45 3.59 8.09 -4.99
C ALA A 45 2.06 8.10 -5.18
N VAL A 46 1.52 9.16 -5.77
CA VAL A 46 0.07 9.32 -6.01
C VAL A 46 -0.50 8.22 -6.93
N PRO A 47 -0.01 8.04 -8.19
CA PRO A 47 -0.54 7.00 -9.07
C PRO A 47 -0.25 5.59 -8.54
N ALA A 48 0.87 5.35 -7.86
CA ALA A 48 1.14 4.05 -7.24
C ALA A 48 0.08 3.68 -6.19
N LEU A 49 -0.27 4.62 -5.31
CA LEU A 49 -1.30 4.42 -4.30
C LEU A 49 -2.70 4.35 -4.91
N ALA A 50 -2.99 5.12 -5.95
CA ALA A 50 -4.26 5.06 -6.68
C ALA A 50 -4.49 3.66 -7.27
N VAL A 51 -3.46 3.07 -7.88
CA VAL A 51 -3.50 1.69 -8.38
C VAL A 51 -3.72 0.69 -7.25
N LEU A 52 -3.03 0.85 -6.11
CA LEU A 52 -3.24 -0.02 -4.95
C LEU A 52 -4.69 0.06 -4.45
N VAL A 53 -5.24 1.26 -4.27
CA VAL A 53 -6.63 1.48 -3.87
C VAL A 53 -7.58 0.81 -4.85
N ALA A 54 -7.42 1.02 -6.15
CA ALA A 54 -8.26 0.41 -7.19
C ALA A 54 -8.22 -1.13 -7.15
N CYS A 55 -7.04 -1.71 -6.90
CA CYS A 55 -6.86 -3.16 -6.78
C CYS A 55 -7.46 -3.75 -5.49
N VAL A 56 -7.70 -2.92 -4.46
CA VAL A 56 -8.34 -3.32 -3.20
C VAL A 56 -9.85 -3.05 -3.25
N ASP A 57 -10.30 -1.95 -3.86
CA ASP A 57 -11.65 -1.38 -3.70
C ASP A 57 -12.82 -2.27 -4.14
N ARG A 58 -12.58 -3.26 -4.99
CA ARG A 58 -13.64 -4.22 -5.39
C ARG A 58 -13.20 -5.67 -5.28
N ALA A 59 -12.03 -5.91 -4.69
CA ALA A 59 -11.50 -7.24 -4.49
C ALA A 59 -12.18 -7.92 -3.29
N ARG A 60 -12.36 -9.25 -3.40
CA ARG A 60 -12.62 -10.10 -2.22
C ARG A 60 -11.42 -10.03 -1.28
N MET A 61 -11.64 -10.23 0.01
CA MET A 61 -10.61 -10.08 1.05
C MET A 61 -9.29 -10.77 0.71
N GLY A 62 -9.32 -12.05 0.34
CA GLY A 62 -8.09 -12.79 -0.01
C GLY A 62 -7.34 -12.19 -1.21
N ARG A 63 -8.05 -11.65 -2.21
CA ARG A 63 -7.43 -10.97 -3.36
C ARG A 63 -6.86 -9.60 -2.98
N ALA A 64 -7.57 -8.85 -2.14
CA ALA A 64 -7.09 -7.56 -1.63
C ALA A 64 -5.78 -7.73 -0.85
N LEU A 65 -5.72 -8.76 0.00
CA LEU A 65 -4.50 -9.14 0.72
C LEU A 65 -3.37 -9.55 -0.23
N LEU A 66 -3.62 -10.43 -1.21
CA LEU A 66 -2.60 -10.83 -2.20
C LEU A 66 -2.05 -9.64 -3.00
N ASN A 67 -2.93 -8.76 -3.47
CA ASN A 67 -2.57 -7.53 -4.20
C ASN A 67 -1.70 -6.61 -3.33
N THR A 68 -2.10 -6.41 -2.09
CA THR A 68 -1.37 -5.56 -1.12
C THR A 68 -0.02 -6.16 -0.74
N THR A 69 0.07 -7.49 -0.62
CA THR A 69 1.34 -8.20 -0.40
C THR A 69 2.28 -7.99 -1.59
N ALA A 70 1.79 -8.16 -2.83
CA ALA A 70 2.61 -7.95 -4.02
C ALA A 70 3.14 -6.51 -4.12
N PHE A 71 2.27 -5.52 -3.85
CA PHE A 71 2.65 -4.11 -3.76
C PHE A 71 3.70 -3.87 -2.68
N GLY A 72 3.44 -4.34 -1.46
CA GLY A 72 4.30 -4.12 -0.31
C GLY A 72 5.68 -4.76 -0.47
N VAL A 73 5.76 -5.99 -0.99
CA VAL A 73 7.03 -6.65 -1.25
C VAL A 73 7.83 -5.87 -2.30
N ALA A 74 7.19 -5.49 -3.42
CA ALA A 74 7.86 -4.74 -4.49
C ALA A 74 8.34 -3.35 -4.06
N PHE A 75 7.67 -2.73 -3.08
CA PHE A 75 8.08 -1.46 -2.49
C PHE A 75 9.21 -1.63 -1.46
N TRP A 76 9.03 -2.48 -0.47
CA TRP A 76 9.93 -2.58 0.68
C TRP A 76 11.26 -3.23 0.35
N THR A 77 11.26 -4.25 -0.53
CA THR A 77 12.48 -4.98 -0.86
C THR A 77 13.60 -4.10 -1.43
N PRO A 78 13.38 -3.22 -2.43
CA PRO A 78 14.42 -2.32 -2.93
C PRO A 78 14.65 -1.10 -2.02
N LEU A 79 13.71 -0.77 -1.12
CA LEU A 79 13.83 0.41 -0.27
C LEU A 79 14.82 0.23 0.89
N ILE A 80 14.94 -0.99 1.44
CA ILE A 80 15.73 -1.26 2.65
C ILE A 80 16.87 -2.28 2.48
N PRO A 81 17.61 -2.34 1.35
CA PRO A 81 18.70 -3.30 1.17
C PRO A 81 19.83 -3.08 2.18
N TRP A 82 19.97 -1.85 2.68
CA TRP A 82 20.95 -1.47 3.68
C TRP A 82 20.83 -2.26 4.99
N VAL A 83 19.65 -2.81 5.32
CA VAL A 83 19.45 -3.60 6.53
C VAL A 83 20.35 -4.85 6.55
N VAL A 84 20.56 -5.48 5.38
CA VAL A 84 21.47 -6.63 5.27
C VAL A 84 22.91 -6.22 5.58
N VAL A 85 23.33 -5.05 5.08
CA VAL A 85 24.66 -4.51 5.31
C VAL A 85 24.87 -4.16 6.78
N SER A 86 23.87 -3.52 7.42
CA SER A 86 23.95 -3.09 8.81
C SER A 86 23.91 -4.26 9.81
N THR A 87 23.07 -5.26 9.57
CA THR A 87 22.88 -6.40 10.49
C THR A 87 23.79 -7.57 10.18
N ARG A 88 24.46 -7.56 9.00
CA ARG A 88 25.23 -8.68 8.44
C ARG A 88 24.43 -9.98 8.30
N THR A 89 23.09 -9.89 8.23
CA THR A 89 22.21 -11.05 8.04
C THR A 89 21.00 -10.70 7.16
N PRO A 90 20.62 -11.57 6.22
CA PRO A 90 19.39 -11.38 5.45
C PRO A 90 18.12 -11.61 6.30
N LEU A 91 18.22 -12.30 7.44
CA LEU A 91 17.06 -12.64 8.25
C LEU A 91 16.36 -11.40 8.82
N ALA A 92 17.13 -10.40 9.27
CA ALA A 92 16.57 -9.15 9.78
C ALA A 92 15.86 -8.36 8.67
N TRP A 93 16.42 -8.35 7.46
CA TRP A 93 15.80 -7.73 6.30
C TRP A 93 14.48 -8.40 5.93
N VAL A 94 14.44 -9.74 5.86
CA VAL A 94 13.20 -10.49 5.59
C VAL A 94 12.16 -10.22 6.67
N ALA A 95 12.53 -10.31 7.95
CA ALA A 95 11.62 -10.05 9.06
C ALA A 95 11.03 -8.64 8.99
N LEU A 96 11.85 -7.64 8.63
CA LEU A 96 11.40 -6.26 8.49
C LEU A 96 10.46 -6.11 7.30
N VAL A 97 10.82 -6.60 6.10
CA VAL A 97 9.93 -6.58 4.92
C VAL A 97 8.58 -7.22 5.24
N VAL A 98 8.59 -8.42 5.84
CA VAL A 98 7.36 -9.12 6.25
C VAL A 98 6.55 -8.29 7.23
N SER A 99 7.18 -7.72 8.26
CA SER A 99 6.49 -6.87 9.24
C SER A 99 5.79 -5.68 8.58
N GLN A 100 6.46 -4.99 7.64
CA GLN A 100 5.89 -3.82 6.98
C GLN A 100 4.77 -4.20 6.00
N VAL A 101 4.88 -5.35 5.33
CA VAL A 101 3.82 -5.89 4.47
C VAL A 101 2.59 -6.29 5.29
N LEU A 102 2.76 -6.80 6.51
CA LEU A 102 1.64 -7.09 7.42
C LEU A 102 0.89 -5.82 7.82
N PHE A 103 1.59 -4.71 8.07
CA PHE A 103 0.95 -3.41 8.30
C PHE A 103 0.17 -2.90 7.09
N LEU A 104 0.73 -3.01 5.87
CA LEU A 104 -0.03 -2.70 4.65
C LEU A 104 -1.25 -3.61 4.49
N SER A 105 -1.13 -4.89 4.84
CA SER A 105 -2.26 -5.82 4.86
C SER A 105 -3.34 -5.38 5.84
N LEU A 106 -2.97 -4.84 7.01
CA LEU A 106 -3.91 -4.25 7.96
C LEU A 106 -4.67 -3.07 7.34
N TRP A 107 -3.99 -2.20 6.58
CA TRP A 107 -4.67 -1.14 5.84
C TRP A 107 -5.70 -1.71 4.84
N SER A 108 -5.34 -2.72 4.06
CA SER A 108 -6.27 -3.37 3.13
C SER A 108 -7.47 -4.03 3.83
N LEU A 109 -7.27 -4.57 5.04
CA LEU A 109 -8.34 -5.08 5.88
C LEU A 109 -9.27 -3.94 6.33
N SER A 110 -8.71 -2.82 6.78
CA SER A 110 -9.47 -1.63 7.17
C SER A 110 -10.32 -1.09 6.02
N VAL A 111 -9.76 -0.97 4.81
CA VAL A 111 -10.51 -0.53 3.62
C VAL A 111 -11.66 -1.49 3.30
N SER A 112 -11.44 -2.80 3.42
CA SER A 112 -12.48 -3.79 3.18
C SER A 112 -13.62 -3.72 4.22
N LEU A 113 -13.27 -3.50 5.49
CA LEU A 113 -14.25 -3.31 6.58
C LEU A 113 -15.04 -2.02 6.44
N MET A 114 -14.38 -0.95 5.98
CA MET A 114 -15.00 0.38 5.81
C MET A 114 -16.20 0.37 4.87
N ARG A 115 -16.25 -0.56 3.91
CA ARG A 115 -17.36 -0.69 2.94
C ARG A 115 -18.69 -1.11 3.54
N VAL A 116 -18.69 -1.58 4.79
CA VAL A 116 -19.93 -1.90 5.50
C VAL A 116 -20.73 -0.62 5.79
N TRP A 117 -20.05 0.52 5.98
CA TRP A 117 -20.70 1.80 6.23
C TRP A 117 -21.15 2.47 4.92
N SER A 118 -22.31 3.12 4.92
CA SER A 118 -22.89 3.74 3.71
C SER A 118 -22.14 4.99 3.27
N TRP A 119 -21.62 5.78 4.20
CA TRP A 119 -20.93 7.05 3.90
C TRP A 119 -19.61 6.85 3.13
N THR A 120 -18.91 5.75 3.36
CA THR A 120 -17.63 5.42 2.68
C THR A 120 -17.82 5.04 1.22
N ARG A 121 -19.07 4.94 0.73
CA ARG A 121 -19.39 4.75 -0.69
C ARG A 121 -19.32 6.04 -1.51
N SER A 122 -19.32 7.20 -0.85
CA SER A 122 -19.08 8.47 -1.52
C SER A 122 -17.58 8.63 -1.82
N PRO A 123 -17.17 9.29 -2.93
CA PRO A 123 -15.75 9.52 -3.24
C PRO A 123 -15.00 10.21 -2.10
N VAL A 124 -15.63 11.22 -1.48
CA VAL A 124 -15.06 11.93 -0.33
C VAL A 124 -14.95 11.03 0.89
N GLY A 125 -15.99 10.26 1.21
CA GLY A 125 -15.96 9.32 2.35
C GLY A 125 -14.91 8.22 2.18
N GLN A 126 -14.73 7.72 0.95
CA GLN A 126 -13.68 6.76 0.63
C GLN A 126 -12.29 7.37 0.77
N ALA A 127 -12.08 8.59 0.26
CA ALA A 127 -10.81 9.30 0.38
C ALA A 127 -10.42 9.54 1.84
N LEU A 128 -11.35 10.06 2.65
CA LEU A 128 -11.13 10.28 4.07
C LEU A 128 -10.87 8.96 4.82
N GLY A 129 -11.66 7.92 4.55
CA GLY A 129 -11.49 6.60 5.20
C GLY A 129 -10.15 5.96 4.87
N CYS A 130 -9.78 5.91 3.59
CA CYS A 130 -8.50 5.33 3.15
C CYS A 130 -7.30 6.14 3.68
N ALA A 131 -7.39 7.46 3.68
CA ALA A 131 -6.34 8.34 4.19
C ALA A 131 -6.17 8.24 5.72
N LEU A 132 -7.27 8.18 6.48
CA LEU A 132 -7.22 7.94 7.93
C LEU A 132 -6.61 6.58 8.24
N ALA A 133 -7.06 5.51 7.56
CA ALA A 133 -6.50 4.18 7.76
C ALA A 133 -5.02 4.12 7.41
N TRP A 134 -4.60 4.72 6.28
CA TRP A 134 -3.22 4.72 5.83
C TRP A 134 -2.32 5.41 6.84
N THR A 135 -2.71 6.62 7.23
CA THR A 135 -1.96 7.43 8.20
C THR A 135 -1.88 6.69 9.54
N GLY A 136 -2.98 6.10 10.02
CA GLY A 136 -2.99 5.30 11.25
C GLY A 136 -2.04 4.10 11.19
N VAL A 137 -2.01 3.37 10.06
CA VAL A 137 -1.07 2.26 9.85
C VAL A 137 0.38 2.74 9.81
N GLU A 138 0.67 3.88 9.17
CA GLU A 138 2.00 4.49 9.19
C GLU A 138 2.42 4.91 10.60
N GLN A 139 1.52 5.49 11.40
CA GLN A 139 1.83 5.82 12.79
C GLN A 139 2.07 4.56 13.63
N ALA A 140 1.24 3.53 13.46
CA ALA A 140 1.38 2.27 14.19
C ALA A 140 2.72 1.58 13.89
N ARG A 141 3.08 1.45 12.60
CA ARG A 141 4.36 0.84 12.20
C ARG A 141 5.58 1.69 12.57
N SER A 142 5.39 3.00 12.74
CA SER A 142 6.44 3.92 13.20
C SER A 142 6.70 3.84 14.70
N ALA A 143 5.83 3.18 15.47
CA ALA A 143 5.98 2.99 16.92
C ALA A 143 6.25 1.53 17.32
N PHE A 144 5.79 0.57 16.53
CA PHE A 144 5.88 -0.86 16.81
C PHE A 144 6.00 -1.65 15.49
N PRO A 145 6.68 -2.81 15.43
CA PRO A 145 7.50 -3.48 16.46
C PRO A 145 8.90 -2.85 16.63
N TRP A 146 9.62 -3.27 17.67
CA TRP A 146 11.03 -2.88 17.93
C TRP A 146 11.27 -1.37 18.00
N SER A 147 10.43 -0.63 18.73
CA SER A 147 10.38 0.85 18.78
C SER A 147 9.96 1.54 17.48
N GLY A 148 9.59 0.76 16.46
CA GLY A 148 9.00 1.22 15.22
C GLY A 148 10.00 1.46 14.09
N PHE A 149 9.46 1.57 12.88
CA PHE A 149 10.22 1.74 11.64
C PHE A 149 9.55 2.78 10.73
N PRO A 150 9.86 4.08 10.91
CA PRO A 150 9.19 5.18 10.19
C PRO A 150 9.66 5.37 8.74
N TRP A 151 10.64 4.58 8.28
CA TRP A 151 11.10 4.57 6.89
C TRP A 151 9.94 4.29 5.93
N GLY A 152 10.09 4.66 4.65
CA GLY A 152 9.06 4.39 3.64
C GLY A 152 7.74 5.14 3.83
N THR A 153 7.67 6.09 4.77
CA THR A 153 6.49 6.93 4.97
C THR A 153 6.28 7.82 3.75
N VAL A 154 5.06 7.83 3.21
CA VAL A 154 4.79 8.47 1.90
C VAL A 154 4.92 9.98 1.92
N ALA A 155 4.95 10.61 3.11
CA ALA A 155 5.28 12.02 3.27
C ALA A 155 6.77 12.34 3.08
N LEU A 156 7.70 11.39 3.31
CA LEU A 156 9.14 11.62 3.17
C LEU A 156 9.56 12.07 1.76
N PRO A 157 9.09 11.44 0.67
CA PRO A 157 9.43 11.92 -0.68
C PRO A 157 8.73 13.24 -1.05
N GLN A 158 7.79 13.74 -0.24
CA GLN A 158 6.99 14.92 -0.58
C GLN A 158 7.64 16.25 -0.20
N VAL A 159 8.88 16.26 0.32
CA VAL A 159 9.55 17.48 0.80
C VAL A 159 9.51 18.60 -0.24
N ASP A 160 9.78 18.29 -1.51
CA ASP A 160 9.78 19.26 -2.61
C ASP A 160 8.44 19.33 -3.37
N SER A 161 7.41 18.60 -2.92
CA SER A 161 6.11 18.56 -3.58
C SER A 161 5.16 19.65 -3.07
N PRO A 162 4.10 19.98 -3.83
CA PRO A 162 3.05 20.88 -3.34
C PRO A 162 2.40 20.40 -2.04
N LEU A 163 2.27 19.07 -1.85
CA LEU A 163 1.67 18.48 -0.65
C LEU A 163 2.62 18.55 0.56
N GLY A 164 3.94 18.58 0.34
CA GLY A 164 4.94 18.80 1.38
C GLY A 164 4.75 20.11 2.15
N ARG A 165 4.15 21.13 1.51
CA ARG A 165 3.82 22.42 2.15
C ARG A 165 2.80 22.30 3.28
N LEU A 166 2.16 21.14 3.44
CA LEU A 166 1.27 20.85 4.57
C LEU A 166 2.03 20.46 5.85
N ALA A 167 3.32 20.12 5.75
CA ALA A 167 4.13 19.68 6.88
C ALA A 167 4.13 20.64 8.09
N PRO A 168 4.17 21.99 7.93
CA PRO A 168 4.11 22.90 9.08
C PRO A 168 2.80 22.83 9.88
N TYR A 169 1.71 22.35 9.30
CA TYR A 169 0.38 22.36 9.93
C TYR A 169 0.01 21.06 10.65
N GLY A 170 0.61 19.94 10.26
CA GLY A 170 0.31 18.63 10.87
C GLY A 170 1.39 17.58 10.67
N GLY A 171 2.60 18.02 10.32
CA GLY A 171 3.77 17.18 10.14
C GLY A 171 3.59 16.12 9.06
N VAL A 172 4.34 15.04 9.24
CA VAL A 172 4.38 13.86 8.36
C VAL A 172 2.99 13.23 8.23
N ALA A 173 2.21 13.17 9.31
CA ALA A 173 0.89 12.56 9.32
C ALA A 173 -0.09 13.28 8.38
N LEU A 174 -0.13 14.62 8.40
CA LEU A 174 -1.02 15.39 7.52
C LEU A 174 -0.61 15.28 6.04
N VAL A 175 0.69 15.26 5.75
CA VAL A 175 1.18 15.08 4.37
C VAL A 175 0.82 13.69 3.87
N SER A 176 1.04 12.64 4.66
CA SER A 176 0.66 11.27 4.30
C SER A 176 -0.84 11.13 4.05
N PHE A 177 -1.64 11.74 4.93
CA PHE A 177 -3.08 11.81 4.77
C PHE A 177 -3.48 12.46 3.44
N ALA A 178 -2.91 13.63 3.13
CA ALA A 178 -3.19 14.34 1.89
C ALA A 178 -2.78 13.57 0.64
N VAL A 179 -1.62 12.91 0.64
CA VAL A 179 -1.16 12.07 -0.48
C VAL A 179 -2.16 10.94 -0.75
N MET A 180 -2.58 10.21 0.28
CA MET A 180 -3.55 9.13 0.12
C MET A 180 -4.93 9.65 -0.31
N ALA A 181 -5.39 10.77 0.28
CA ALA A 181 -6.66 11.38 -0.11
C ALA A 181 -6.67 11.79 -1.58
N VAL A 182 -5.58 12.40 -2.07
CA VAL A 182 -5.43 12.74 -3.49
C VAL A 182 -5.38 11.48 -4.34
N ALA A 183 -4.64 10.44 -3.94
CA ALA A 183 -4.56 9.18 -4.68
C ALA A 183 -5.91 8.47 -4.85
N VAL A 184 -6.86 8.65 -3.93
CA VAL A 184 -8.22 8.10 -4.05
C VAL A 184 -9.11 8.93 -4.97
N LEU A 185 -8.83 10.22 -5.12
CA LEU A 185 -9.68 11.18 -5.84
C LEU A 185 -9.31 11.37 -7.32
N VAL A 186 -8.16 10.85 -7.76
CA VAL A 186 -7.69 10.87 -9.15
C VAL A 186 -8.01 9.54 -9.82
#